data_AF-A0A2P2MAS4-F1
#
_entry.id   AF-A0A2P2MAS4-F1
#
_cell.length_a   1.000
_cell.length_b   1.000
_cell.length_c   1.000
_cell.angle_alpha   90.00
_cell.angle_beta   90.00
_cell.angle_gamma   90.00
#
_symmetry.space_group_name_H-M   'P 1'
#
loop_
_entity.id
_entity.type
_entity.pdbx_description
1 polymer ?
#
loop_
_entity_poly.entity_id
_entity_poly.type
_entity_poly.pdbx_seq_one_letter_code
_entity_poly.pdbx_strand_id
1 'polypeptide(L)'
;MHVLGFDPHAFAHFRDERKRRRSQVTEQVMSDKLGRMVTRVVLPRVLMHSRHHYGAFSENFTGLELEDGGGRGTSGSHWEKRLLMNEIMTGSVDTRSVVSKMTLALLEDSGWYKANYSMADHLDWGRNQGTEFVTTPCNLWKGAYHCNTTQMSGCTYNREAEGYCPIVSYSGDLPQWARYFSQANKGGQSSLADYCTYFVAYSDGSCTDTNSARAPDRMLGEVRGSSSRCMASSLVRTGFVRGSITQGNGCYQHRCVNNSLEVAVDGIWKVCPEMGGPVQFPGFNGELICPAYHELCGTGLVSVPGQCPNSCNFQGDCVDGRCLCFLGFHGLDCSERSCPDNCNGHGKCLSNGVCECENGFSGIDCSTAVCDEQCSLHGGVCDNGVCEFRCSDYAGYTCQNSSTLLTNLSVCRNVLESDMSGKHCAPSEPSILQQLEEAVVMPNYQRLFPGGARKLFSIFGSGYCHAAAKRLACWISIQKCDNDGDNRLRVCHAACHAYNLACGASLDCSDQTLFSSEEGEDQCTGSGELKSS
;
A
#
# COMPACT_ATOMS: atom_id res chain seq x y z
N MET A 1 -5.34 3.43 7.06
CA MET A 1 -5.00 2.73 5.81
C MET A 1 -4.64 1.27 6.05
N HIS A 2 -3.71 0.91 6.95
CA HIS A 2 -3.46 -0.51 7.28
C HIS A 2 -4.72 -1.30 7.64
N VAL A 3 -5.51 -0.78 8.59
CA VAL A 3 -6.80 -1.38 9.00
C VAL A 3 -7.80 -1.46 7.83
N LEU A 4 -7.64 -0.63 6.80
CA LEU A 4 -8.49 -0.65 5.61
C LEU A 4 -7.98 -1.63 4.54
N GLY A 5 -6.84 -2.29 4.73
CA GLY A 5 -6.35 -3.31 3.79
C GLY A 5 -5.00 -3.03 3.15
N PHE A 6 -4.33 -1.92 3.45
CA PHE A 6 -2.94 -1.74 3.04
C PHE A 6 -2.02 -2.47 4.00
N ASP A 7 -1.96 -3.78 3.87
CA ASP A 7 -1.09 -4.64 4.66
C ASP A 7 -0.86 -5.97 3.90
N PRO A 8 0.35 -6.57 3.93
CA PRO A 8 0.64 -7.83 3.26
C PRO A 8 -0.32 -8.97 3.60
N HIS A 9 -0.85 -9.00 4.82
CA HIS A 9 -1.81 -10.01 5.25
C HIS A 9 -3.14 -9.78 4.54
N ALA A 10 -3.58 -8.52 4.43
CA ALA A 10 -4.78 -8.15 3.69
C ALA A 10 -4.66 -8.43 2.19
N PHE A 11 -3.46 -8.29 1.60
CA PHE A 11 -3.22 -8.55 0.17
C PHE A 11 -3.62 -9.96 -0.24
N ALA A 12 -3.43 -10.95 0.64
CA ALA A 12 -3.85 -12.34 0.40
C ALA A 12 -5.37 -12.48 0.13
N HIS A 13 -6.16 -11.51 0.59
CA HIS A 13 -7.62 -11.50 0.47
C HIS A 13 -8.15 -10.57 -0.61
N PHE A 14 -7.28 -9.91 -1.38
CA PHE A 14 -7.71 -9.02 -2.45
C PHE A 14 -8.49 -9.79 -3.52
N ARG A 15 -9.50 -9.13 -4.08
CA ARG A 15 -10.41 -9.70 -5.07
C ARG A 15 -10.31 -8.96 -6.40
N ASP A 16 -10.36 -9.73 -7.48
CA ASP A 16 -10.42 -9.19 -8.83
C ASP A 16 -11.82 -8.67 -9.18
N GLU A 17 -11.97 -8.17 -10.41
CA GLU A 17 -13.22 -7.66 -10.96
C GLU A 17 -14.33 -8.74 -11.04
N ARG A 18 -13.94 -10.02 -11.11
CA ARG A 18 -14.84 -11.17 -11.04
C ARG A 18 -15.18 -11.55 -9.60
N LYS A 19 -14.64 -10.86 -8.59
CA LYS A 19 -14.74 -11.18 -7.15
C LYS A 19 -14.01 -12.47 -6.74
N ARG A 20 -13.08 -12.95 -7.56
CA ARG A 20 -12.22 -14.10 -7.23
C ARG A 20 -10.97 -13.64 -6.53
N ARG A 21 -10.33 -14.53 -5.78
CA ARG A 21 -9.05 -14.21 -5.13
C ARG A 21 -8.01 -13.83 -6.18
N ARG A 22 -7.32 -12.70 -5.98
CA ARG A 22 -6.19 -12.35 -6.83
C ARG A 22 -5.05 -13.34 -6.58
N SER A 23 -4.58 -13.99 -7.64
CA SER A 23 -3.43 -14.91 -7.57
C SER A 23 -2.13 -14.17 -7.27
N GLN A 24 -2.03 -12.90 -7.67
CA GLN A 24 -0.84 -12.09 -7.51
C GLN A 24 -1.22 -10.64 -7.20
N VAL A 25 -0.78 -10.16 -6.05
CA VAL A 25 -0.91 -8.76 -5.62
C VAL A 25 0.44 -8.08 -5.63
N THR A 26 1.44 -8.79 -5.13
CA THR A 26 2.83 -8.38 -5.15
C THR A 26 3.68 -9.34 -5.95
N GLU A 27 4.78 -8.83 -6.49
CA GLU A 27 5.82 -9.60 -7.15
C GLU A 27 7.17 -9.24 -6.53
N GLN A 28 7.94 -10.25 -6.15
CA GLN A 28 9.30 -10.05 -5.68
C GLN A 28 10.28 -10.41 -6.80
N VAL A 29 11.09 -9.45 -7.21
CA VAL A 29 12.01 -9.61 -8.35
C VAL A 29 13.37 -9.01 -8.05
N MET A 30 14.42 -9.66 -8.55
CA MET A 30 15.77 -9.11 -8.52
C MET A 30 15.87 -7.98 -9.55
N SER A 31 16.09 -6.74 -9.11
CA SER A 31 16.27 -5.62 -10.02
C SER A 31 17.74 -5.48 -10.41
N ASP A 32 18.08 -5.81 -11.66
CA ASP A 32 19.46 -5.66 -12.16
C ASP A 32 19.95 -4.20 -12.10
N LYS A 33 19.04 -3.25 -12.37
CA LYS A 33 19.36 -1.81 -12.34
C LYS A 33 19.61 -1.30 -10.93
N LEU A 34 18.83 -1.75 -9.96
CA LEU A 34 18.95 -1.32 -8.57
C LEU A 34 19.97 -2.17 -7.79
N GLY A 35 20.29 -3.38 -8.25
CA GLY A 35 21.19 -4.29 -7.54
C GLY A 35 20.61 -4.81 -6.21
N ARG A 36 19.28 -4.76 -6.02
CA ARG A 36 18.57 -5.35 -4.87
C ARG A 36 17.28 -6.08 -5.27
N MET A 37 16.82 -6.97 -4.39
CA MET A 37 15.47 -7.52 -4.48
C MET A 37 14.46 -6.41 -4.22
N VAL A 38 13.44 -6.32 -5.06
CA VAL A 38 12.35 -5.35 -4.89
C VAL A 38 11.03 -6.09 -4.81
N THR A 39 10.12 -5.62 -3.95
CA THR A 39 8.75 -6.10 -3.89
C THR A 39 7.86 -5.04 -4.53
N ARG A 40 7.13 -5.39 -5.59
CA ARG A 40 6.27 -4.48 -6.33
C ARG A 40 4.82 -4.86 -6.18
N VAL A 41 3.93 -3.89 -5.98
CA VAL A 41 2.49 -4.06 -6.19
C VAL A 41 2.21 -4.03 -7.69
N VAL A 42 1.61 -5.10 -8.19
CA VAL A 42 1.34 -5.32 -9.64
C VAL A 42 -0.15 -5.22 -9.97
N LEU A 43 -0.90 -4.52 -9.13
CA LEU A 43 -2.35 -4.37 -9.27
C LEU A 43 -2.70 -3.40 -10.41
N PRO A 44 -3.80 -3.65 -11.17
CA PRO A 44 -4.09 -2.93 -12.42
C PRO A 44 -4.26 -1.41 -12.26
N ARG A 45 -5.03 -0.94 -11.26
CA ARG A 45 -5.25 0.50 -11.05
C ARG A 45 -4.05 1.15 -10.39
N VAL A 46 -3.33 0.44 -9.51
CA VAL A 46 -2.06 0.93 -8.95
C VAL A 46 -1.08 1.24 -10.08
N LEU A 47 -0.88 0.29 -11.00
CA LEU A 47 -0.03 0.46 -12.17
C LEU A 47 -0.48 1.62 -13.04
N MET A 48 -1.75 1.63 -13.41
CA MET A 48 -2.34 2.66 -14.24
C MET A 48 -2.16 4.07 -13.65
N HIS A 49 -2.46 4.26 -12.36
CA HIS A 49 -2.26 5.56 -11.70
C HIS A 49 -0.80 5.94 -11.54
N SER A 50 0.07 4.97 -11.25
CA SER A 50 1.51 5.21 -11.13
C SER A 50 2.11 5.64 -12.47
N ARG A 51 1.73 4.98 -13.58
CA ARG A 51 2.17 5.36 -14.93
C ARG A 51 1.82 6.80 -15.28
N HIS A 52 0.58 7.18 -14.99
CA HIS A 52 0.12 8.56 -15.22
C HIS A 52 0.79 9.57 -14.29
N HIS A 53 1.13 9.19 -13.05
CA HIS A 53 1.83 10.06 -12.11
C HIS A 53 3.27 10.33 -12.56
N TYR A 54 4.05 9.27 -12.81
CA TYR A 54 5.45 9.38 -13.21
C TYR A 54 5.63 9.74 -14.69
N GLY A 55 4.60 9.63 -15.54
CA GLY A 55 4.75 9.69 -17.00
C GLY A 55 5.53 8.49 -17.54
N ALA A 56 5.33 7.31 -16.95
CA ALA A 56 6.14 6.11 -17.15
C ALA A 56 5.40 5.02 -17.94
N PHE A 57 4.91 5.33 -19.15
CA PHE A 57 4.07 4.44 -19.96
C PHE A 57 4.78 3.23 -20.59
N SER A 58 6.03 2.95 -20.23
CA SER A 58 6.82 1.85 -20.80
C SER A 58 6.46 0.50 -20.15
N GLU A 59 6.54 -0.57 -20.94
CA GLU A 59 6.49 -1.97 -20.45
C GLU A 59 7.52 -2.26 -19.34
N ASN A 60 8.64 -1.52 -19.31
CA ASN A 60 9.68 -1.69 -18.29
C ASN A 60 9.21 -1.29 -16.87
N PHE A 61 8.10 -0.58 -16.73
CA PHE A 61 7.51 -0.27 -15.44
C PHE A 61 6.38 -1.27 -15.14
N THR A 62 6.73 -2.29 -14.35
CA THR A 62 5.88 -3.48 -14.10
C THR A 62 5.16 -3.48 -12.76
N GLY A 63 5.46 -2.53 -11.86
CA GLY A 63 4.74 -2.39 -10.59
C GLY A 63 5.32 -1.30 -9.71
N LEU A 64 4.56 -0.88 -8.69
CA LEU A 64 4.97 0.15 -7.74
C LEU A 64 5.63 -0.47 -6.52
N GLU A 65 6.82 -0.01 -6.14
CA GLU A 65 7.62 -0.66 -5.09
C GLU A 65 7.05 -0.42 -3.69
N LEU A 66 7.08 -1.48 -2.89
CA LEU A 66 6.88 -1.44 -1.46
C LEU A 66 8.24 -1.29 -0.77
N GLU A 67 8.20 -0.64 0.38
CA GLU A 67 9.35 -0.46 1.25
C GLU A 67 9.99 -1.82 1.60
N ASP A 68 11.31 -1.91 1.42
CA ASP A 68 12.12 -3.09 1.77
C ASP A 68 13.08 -2.83 2.92
N GLY A 69 13.20 -1.57 3.36
CA GLY A 69 13.91 -1.16 4.56
C GLY A 69 13.05 -1.20 5.84
N GLY A 70 13.70 -0.87 6.95
CA GLY A 70 13.05 -0.83 8.27
C GLY A 70 12.87 -2.22 8.90
N GLY A 71 11.84 -2.34 9.75
CA GLY A 71 11.49 -3.59 10.44
C GLY A 71 10.24 -4.26 9.86
N ARG A 72 9.77 -5.33 10.51
CA ARG A 72 8.55 -6.07 10.12
C ARG A 72 7.29 -5.18 10.07
N GLY A 73 7.25 -4.11 10.85
CA GLY A 73 6.15 -3.15 10.84
C GLY A 73 6.22 -2.12 9.70
N THR A 74 7.29 -2.13 8.90
CA THR A 74 7.53 -1.14 7.85
C THR A 74 7.59 -1.81 6.49
N SER A 75 8.51 -2.78 6.32
CA SER A 75 8.71 -3.45 5.05
C SER A 75 7.46 -4.21 4.59
N GLY A 76 7.10 -4.07 3.32
CA GLY A 76 5.94 -4.71 2.70
C GLY A 76 4.59 -4.06 3.02
N SER A 77 4.44 -3.35 4.14
CA SER A 77 3.19 -2.67 4.51
C SER A 77 3.15 -1.19 4.10
N HIS A 78 4.22 -0.66 3.52
CA HIS A 78 4.35 0.74 3.14
C HIS A 78 4.86 0.88 1.71
N TRP A 79 4.55 2.01 1.07
CA TRP A 79 5.17 2.42 -0.17
C TRP A 79 6.65 2.74 0.01
N GLU A 80 7.45 2.42 -1.00
CA GLU A 80 8.87 2.78 -1.09
C GLU A 80 9.05 4.30 -0.97
N LYS A 81 9.70 4.77 0.11
CA LYS A 81 9.82 6.21 0.37
C LYS A 81 10.69 6.89 -0.68
N ARG A 82 11.64 6.20 -1.31
CA ARG A 82 12.37 6.74 -2.47
C ARG A 82 11.42 7.22 -3.56
N LEU A 83 10.34 6.49 -3.84
CA LEU A 83 9.43 6.76 -4.95
C LEU A 83 8.21 7.60 -4.59
N LEU A 84 7.81 7.61 -3.32
CA LEU A 84 6.61 8.27 -2.84
C LEU A 84 6.85 9.22 -1.66
N MET A 85 8.08 9.67 -1.42
CA MET A 85 8.56 10.56 -0.35
C MET A 85 7.52 11.05 0.68
N ASN A 86 6.60 11.95 0.29
CA ASN A 86 5.61 12.59 1.15
C ASN A 86 4.22 11.92 1.14
N GLU A 87 4.09 10.69 0.70
CA GLU A 87 2.85 9.91 0.75
C GLU A 87 2.66 9.35 2.17
N ILE A 88 1.41 9.37 2.66
CA ILE A 88 1.06 9.01 4.04
C ILE A 88 1.40 7.55 4.40
N MET A 89 1.45 6.67 3.41
CA MET A 89 1.78 5.24 3.53
C MET A 89 3.24 4.94 3.23
N THR A 90 4.14 5.92 3.30
CA THR A 90 5.58 5.65 3.41
C THR A 90 5.95 5.27 4.85
N GLY A 91 7.07 4.58 5.06
CA GLY A 91 7.49 4.11 6.39
C GLY A 91 7.87 5.20 7.41
N SER A 92 7.73 6.49 7.05
CA SER A 92 7.92 7.64 7.95
C SER A 92 7.13 8.85 7.44
N VAL A 93 6.54 9.61 8.37
CA VAL A 93 5.74 10.78 8.04
C VAL A 93 6.61 11.98 7.67
N ASP A 94 6.12 12.78 6.73
CA ASP A 94 6.68 14.09 6.37
C ASP A 94 5.74 15.20 6.82
N THR A 95 6.23 16.45 6.87
CA THR A 95 5.47 17.61 7.37
C THR A 95 4.21 17.94 6.56
N ARG A 96 4.10 17.41 5.33
CA ARG A 96 2.94 17.54 4.45
C ARG A 96 2.65 16.21 3.75
N SER A 97 2.22 15.23 4.54
CA SER A 97 1.80 13.92 4.01
C SER A 97 0.53 14.03 3.17
N VAL A 98 0.48 13.28 2.06
CA VAL A 98 -0.64 13.26 1.11
C VAL A 98 -1.25 11.86 0.97
N VAL A 99 -2.56 11.79 0.75
CA VAL A 99 -3.23 10.55 0.30
C VAL A 99 -3.24 10.52 -1.22
N SER A 100 -2.34 9.76 -1.82
CA SER A 100 -2.17 9.70 -3.27
C SER A 100 -3.26 8.89 -3.98
N LYS A 101 -3.39 9.09 -5.29
CA LYS A 101 -4.20 8.21 -6.16
C LYS A 101 -3.71 6.75 -6.10
N MET A 102 -2.43 6.49 -5.87
CA MET A 102 -1.86 5.14 -5.78
C MET A 102 -2.38 4.39 -4.55
N THR A 103 -2.46 5.06 -3.40
CA THR A 103 -3.06 4.47 -2.18
C THR A 103 -4.56 4.20 -2.35
N LEU A 104 -5.31 5.14 -2.93
CA LEU A 104 -6.71 4.92 -3.23
C LEU A 104 -6.91 3.78 -4.25
N ALA A 105 -6.03 3.68 -5.24
CA ALA A 105 -6.06 2.62 -6.25
C ALA A 105 -5.78 1.24 -5.65
N LEU A 106 -4.83 1.13 -4.71
CA LEU A 106 -4.58 -0.12 -3.99
C LEU A 106 -5.82 -0.57 -3.23
N LEU A 107 -6.51 0.37 -2.56
CA LEU A 107 -7.76 0.07 -1.86
C LEU A 107 -8.88 -0.31 -2.85
N GLU A 108 -9.01 0.34 -4.01
CA GLU A 108 -10.00 -0.08 -5.01
C GLU A 108 -9.68 -1.47 -5.58
N ASP A 109 -8.41 -1.76 -5.88
CA ASP A 109 -7.96 -3.05 -6.41
C ASP A 109 -8.05 -4.20 -5.38
N SER A 110 -8.27 -3.88 -4.09
CA SER A 110 -8.65 -4.88 -3.08
C SER A 110 -10.00 -5.54 -3.38
N GLY A 111 -10.85 -4.88 -4.16
CA GLY A 111 -12.22 -5.30 -4.46
C GLY A 111 -13.24 -4.98 -3.36
N TRP A 112 -12.82 -4.34 -2.26
CA TRP A 112 -13.67 -3.98 -1.12
C TRP A 112 -14.23 -2.55 -1.21
N TYR A 113 -13.55 -1.68 -1.95
CA TYR A 113 -13.89 -0.27 -2.03
C TYR A 113 -14.07 0.18 -3.47
N LYS A 114 -14.71 1.34 -3.62
CA LYS A 114 -14.73 2.13 -4.85
C LYS A 114 -14.09 3.47 -4.54
N ALA A 115 -12.98 3.81 -5.18
CA ALA A 115 -12.29 5.05 -4.87
C ALA A 115 -12.97 6.23 -5.57
N ASN A 116 -12.97 7.38 -4.88
CA ASN A 116 -13.24 8.65 -5.52
C ASN A 116 -11.91 9.40 -5.71
N TYR A 117 -11.30 9.24 -6.89
CA TYR A 117 -9.99 9.83 -7.20
C TYR A 117 -9.99 11.35 -7.27
N SER A 118 -11.15 12.03 -7.29
CA SER A 118 -11.22 13.49 -7.19
C SER A 118 -10.86 14.00 -5.79
N MET A 119 -10.90 13.12 -4.78
CA MET A 119 -10.55 13.42 -3.38
C MET A 119 -9.09 13.12 -3.06
N ALA A 120 -8.33 12.57 -4.01
CA ALA A 120 -6.91 12.32 -3.82
C ALA A 120 -6.16 13.64 -3.71
N ASP A 121 -5.25 13.72 -2.76
CA ASP A 121 -4.31 14.83 -2.65
C ASP A 121 -3.34 14.84 -3.82
N HIS A 122 -2.75 16.00 -4.06
CA HIS A 122 -1.73 16.15 -5.09
C HIS A 122 -0.37 15.65 -4.61
N LEU A 123 0.18 14.61 -5.24
CA LEU A 123 1.56 14.18 -5.05
C LEU A 123 2.44 14.84 -6.11
N ASP A 124 3.43 15.62 -5.69
CA ASP A 124 4.39 16.28 -6.59
C ASP A 124 5.67 15.44 -6.81
N TRP A 125 6.04 14.62 -5.83
CA TRP A 125 7.29 13.87 -5.86
C TRP A 125 7.32 12.85 -7.01
N GLY A 126 8.36 12.90 -7.85
CA GLY A 126 8.50 12.03 -9.02
C GLY A 126 7.56 12.31 -10.19
N ARG A 127 6.69 13.33 -10.10
CA ARG A 127 5.69 13.59 -11.14
C ARG A 127 6.36 13.89 -12.49
N ASN A 128 5.91 13.20 -13.54
CA ASN A 128 6.44 13.31 -14.91
C ASN A 128 7.97 13.11 -15.05
N GLN A 129 8.63 12.40 -14.14
CA GLN A 129 10.08 12.13 -14.22
C GLN A 129 10.44 10.94 -15.14
N GLY A 130 9.44 10.23 -15.66
CA GLY A 130 9.60 9.11 -16.59
C GLY A 130 10.00 7.79 -15.93
N THR A 131 10.09 6.75 -16.74
CA THR A 131 10.39 5.37 -16.28
C THR A 131 11.76 5.24 -15.61
N GLU A 132 12.75 6.05 -15.98
CA GLU A 132 14.08 6.01 -15.36
C GLU A 132 14.03 6.38 -13.88
N PHE A 133 13.20 7.36 -13.49
CA PHE A 133 13.05 7.76 -12.09
C PHE A 133 12.66 6.58 -11.20
N VAL A 134 11.76 5.74 -11.70
CA VAL A 134 11.22 4.61 -10.93
C VAL A 134 12.14 3.40 -10.96
N THR A 135 12.79 3.14 -12.10
CA THR A 135 13.52 1.89 -12.35
C THR A 135 15.03 1.96 -12.12
N THR A 136 15.60 3.16 -11.94
CA THR A 136 17.05 3.35 -11.79
C THR A 136 17.44 3.86 -10.40
N PRO A 137 18.71 3.65 -9.99
CA PRO A 137 19.27 4.24 -8.77
C PRO A 137 19.16 5.77 -8.76
N CYS A 138 18.87 6.33 -7.59
CA CYS A 138 18.59 7.77 -7.44
C CYS A 138 19.78 8.70 -7.69
N ASN A 139 21.01 8.19 -7.69
CA ASN A 139 22.19 8.97 -8.09
C ASN A 139 22.20 9.30 -9.59
N LEU A 140 21.34 8.66 -10.40
CA LEU A 140 21.13 8.96 -11.81
C LEU A 140 19.97 9.94 -12.05
N TRP A 141 19.22 10.29 -11.01
CA TRP A 141 18.14 11.26 -11.13
C TRP A 141 18.67 12.67 -11.48
N LYS A 142 17.80 13.45 -12.10
CA LYS A 142 18.12 14.78 -12.62
C LYS A 142 17.47 15.87 -11.76
N GLY A 143 18.03 17.07 -11.84
CA GLY A 143 17.48 18.26 -11.20
C GLY A 143 17.45 18.15 -9.68
N ALA A 144 16.39 18.67 -9.06
CA ALA A 144 16.27 18.81 -7.61
C ALA A 144 15.94 17.50 -6.86
N TYR A 145 15.76 16.38 -7.57
CA TYR A 145 15.61 15.05 -6.98
C TYR A 145 16.94 14.43 -6.55
N HIS A 146 18.08 15.01 -6.98
CA HIS A 146 19.41 14.51 -6.61
C HIS A 146 20.36 15.66 -6.23
N CYS A 147 21.19 15.43 -5.22
CA CYS A 147 22.27 16.34 -4.82
C CYS A 147 23.49 15.55 -4.35
N ASN A 148 24.71 16.10 -4.54
CA ASN A 148 25.96 15.35 -4.29
C ASN A 148 26.98 16.09 -3.41
N THR A 149 26.65 17.28 -2.88
CA THR A 149 27.55 18.05 -2.02
C THR A 149 26.78 18.77 -0.92
N THR A 150 27.38 18.84 0.27
CA THR A 150 26.86 19.59 1.42
C THR A 150 27.24 21.08 1.36
N GLN A 151 28.12 21.46 0.44
CA GLN A 151 28.67 22.83 0.37
C GLN A 151 27.75 23.83 -0.33
N MET A 152 26.75 23.34 -1.07
CA MET A 152 25.84 24.19 -1.83
C MET A 152 24.40 23.99 -1.34
N SER A 153 23.68 25.09 -1.17
CA SER A 153 22.22 25.05 -1.08
C SER A 153 21.61 24.79 -2.46
N GLY A 154 20.35 24.39 -2.49
CA GLY A 154 19.60 24.19 -3.71
C GLY A 154 18.13 24.55 -3.53
N CYS A 155 17.35 24.24 -4.55
CA CYS A 155 15.90 24.30 -4.47
C CYS A 155 15.35 22.91 -4.23
N THR A 156 14.30 22.84 -3.40
CA THR A 156 13.47 21.64 -3.28
C THR A 156 12.85 21.27 -4.62
N TYR A 157 12.47 19.99 -4.79
CA TYR A 157 11.95 19.45 -6.05
C TYR A 157 10.72 20.19 -6.60
N ASN A 158 9.84 20.67 -5.71
CA ASN A 158 8.66 21.47 -6.05
C ASN A 158 8.94 22.99 -6.07
N ARG A 159 10.20 23.39 -5.85
CA ARG A 159 10.68 24.77 -5.78
C ARG A 159 9.96 25.63 -4.75
N GLU A 160 9.30 25.05 -3.76
CA GLU A 160 8.57 25.82 -2.75
C GLU A 160 9.49 26.38 -1.66
N ALA A 161 10.68 25.83 -1.52
CA ALA A 161 11.66 26.26 -0.53
C ALA A 161 13.09 26.15 -1.04
N GLU A 162 13.93 27.02 -0.51
CA GLU A 162 15.37 26.79 -0.48
C GLU A 162 15.69 25.64 0.47
N GLY A 163 16.70 24.87 0.12
CA GLY A 163 17.06 23.66 0.84
C GLY A 163 18.54 23.36 0.82
N TYR A 164 18.89 22.30 1.54
CA TYR A 164 20.24 21.76 1.64
C TYR A 164 20.25 20.28 1.28
N CYS A 165 21.45 19.76 1.02
CA CYS A 165 21.67 18.35 0.74
C CYS A 165 22.15 17.63 2.01
N PRO A 166 21.31 16.83 2.70
CA PRO A 166 21.73 16.10 3.89
C PRO A 166 22.53 14.85 3.51
N ILE A 167 23.86 15.00 3.47
CA ILE A 167 24.79 13.88 3.29
C ILE A 167 25.43 13.57 4.64
N VAL A 168 25.36 12.31 5.06
CA VAL A 168 25.87 11.85 6.34
C VAL A 168 26.90 10.73 6.15
N SER A 169 27.77 10.57 7.14
CA SER A 169 28.71 9.44 7.23
C SER A 169 28.21 8.47 8.28
N TYR A 170 27.99 7.22 7.88
CA TYR A 170 27.56 6.14 8.76
C TYR A 170 28.78 5.48 9.45
N SER A 171 28.52 4.81 10.57
CA SER A 171 29.55 4.09 11.34
C SER A 171 30.08 2.85 10.62
N GLY A 172 29.29 2.28 9.71
CA GLY A 172 29.67 1.17 8.86
C GLY A 172 29.39 1.46 7.39
N ASP A 173 29.87 0.58 6.51
CA ASP A 173 29.62 0.69 5.08
C ASP A 173 28.13 0.50 4.77
N LEU A 174 27.64 1.25 3.79
CA LEU A 174 26.31 1.06 3.23
C LEU A 174 26.25 -0.24 2.40
N PRO A 175 25.05 -0.79 2.17
CA PRO A 175 24.86 -1.88 1.21
C PRO A 175 25.41 -1.51 -0.17
N GLN A 176 25.97 -2.48 -0.92
CA GLN A 176 26.63 -2.21 -2.20
C GLN A 176 25.73 -1.44 -3.18
N TRP A 177 24.44 -1.77 -3.23
CA TRP A 177 23.45 -1.12 -4.08
C TRP A 177 23.10 0.32 -3.66
N ALA A 178 23.41 0.72 -2.42
CA ALA A 178 23.15 2.06 -1.88
C ALA A 178 24.41 2.95 -1.81
N ARG A 179 25.54 2.49 -2.36
CA ARG A 179 26.81 3.24 -2.35
C ARG A 179 26.86 4.21 -3.52
N TYR A 180 26.37 5.43 -3.32
CA TYR A 180 26.37 6.48 -4.35
C TYR A 180 27.62 7.37 -4.37
N PHE A 181 28.44 7.28 -3.32
CA PHE A 181 29.64 8.10 -3.13
C PHE A 181 30.90 7.23 -3.20
N SER A 182 32.06 7.88 -3.42
CA SER A 182 33.35 7.19 -3.43
C SER A 182 33.68 6.58 -2.06
N GLN A 183 33.22 7.20 -0.97
CA GLN A 183 33.28 6.61 0.36
C GLN A 183 32.09 5.67 0.59
N ALA A 184 32.38 4.41 0.92
CA ALA A 184 31.36 3.36 1.08
C ALA A 184 30.37 3.59 2.23
N ASN A 185 30.71 4.45 3.20
CA ASN A 185 29.88 4.78 4.35
C ASN A 185 29.14 6.12 4.22
N LYS A 186 29.11 6.74 3.03
CA LYS A 186 28.41 8.01 2.81
C LYS A 186 27.14 7.83 2.00
N GLY A 187 26.08 8.52 2.42
CA GLY A 187 24.78 8.53 1.74
C GLY A 187 23.86 9.62 2.27
N GLY A 188 22.63 9.63 1.78
CA GLY A 188 21.54 10.46 2.29
C GLY A 188 21.07 10.00 3.66
N GLN A 189 20.45 10.90 4.42
CA GLN A 189 20.11 10.69 5.84
C GLN A 189 19.07 9.58 6.09
N SER A 190 18.17 9.32 5.13
CA SER A 190 17.05 8.39 5.31
C SER A 190 17.37 7.02 4.69
N SER A 191 17.38 5.97 5.52
CA SER A 191 17.50 4.59 5.05
C SER A 191 16.27 4.10 4.31
N LEU A 192 15.08 4.62 4.64
CA LEU A 192 13.81 4.29 3.96
C LEU A 192 13.73 4.91 2.56
N ALA A 193 14.48 5.99 2.32
CA ALA A 193 14.60 6.57 0.98
C ALA A 193 15.85 6.04 0.26
N ASP A 194 16.22 4.77 0.48
CA ASP A 194 17.38 4.11 -0.12
C ASP A 194 18.72 4.86 0.04
N TYR A 195 18.88 5.65 1.10
CA TYR A 195 20.03 6.55 1.28
C TYR A 195 20.21 7.57 0.14
N CYS A 196 19.15 7.86 -0.60
CA CYS A 196 19.16 8.85 -1.67
C CYS A 196 19.39 10.25 -1.11
N THR A 197 20.18 11.02 -1.85
CA THR A 197 20.49 12.41 -1.51
C THR A 197 19.66 13.34 -2.38
N TYR A 198 18.80 14.12 -1.74
CA TYR A 198 17.89 15.08 -2.38
C TYR A 198 17.83 16.37 -1.56
N PHE A 199 17.36 17.47 -2.16
CA PHE A 199 17.25 18.73 -1.43
C PHE A 199 16.10 18.70 -0.43
N VAL A 200 16.42 18.92 0.85
CA VAL A 200 15.46 19.08 1.95
C VAL A 200 15.32 20.56 2.28
N ALA A 201 14.09 21.03 2.48
CA ALA A 201 13.80 22.42 2.82
C ALA A 201 14.49 22.83 4.13
N TYR A 202 15.06 24.04 4.16
CA TYR A 202 15.37 24.66 5.45
C TYR A 202 14.08 24.98 6.20
N SER A 203 14.12 24.94 7.53
CA SER A 203 12.97 25.29 8.39
C SER A 203 12.46 26.71 8.16
N ASP A 204 13.36 27.63 7.77
CA ASP A 204 13.07 29.03 7.43
C ASP A 204 13.17 29.32 5.90
N GLY A 205 13.30 28.28 5.08
CA GLY A 205 13.62 28.38 3.65
C GLY A 205 12.42 28.58 2.72
N SER A 206 11.20 28.64 3.27
CA SER A 206 9.96 28.73 2.47
C SER A 206 9.97 29.94 1.55
N CYS A 207 9.71 29.74 0.26
CA CYS A 207 9.46 30.82 -0.69
C CYS A 207 7.98 31.24 -0.69
N THR A 208 7.07 30.34 -0.30
CA THR A 208 5.62 30.48 -0.49
C THR A 208 4.88 31.00 0.72
N ASP A 209 5.32 30.61 1.92
CA ASP A 209 4.72 31.00 3.20
C ASP A 209 5.61 32.03 3.90
N THR A 210 5.12 33.27 4.00
CA THR A 210 5.84 34.36 4.65
C THR A 210 5.92 34.23 6.16
N ASN A 211 5.08 33.41 6.80
CA ASN A 211 5.09 33.23 8.26
C ASN A 211 6.24 32.34 8.72
N SER A 212 6.60 31.34 7.92
CA SER A 212 7.67 30.39 8.20
C SER A 212 8.97 30.71 7.47
N ALA A 213 9.06 31.86 6.80
CA ALA A 213 10.20 32.22 5.97
C ALA A 213 11.11 33.27 6.62
N ARG A 214 12.41 33.16 6.36
CA ARG A 214 13.37 34.24 6.62
C ARG A 214 13.09 35.47 5.75
N ALA A 215 13.54 36.64 6.20
CA ALA A 215 13.35 37.89 5.47
C ALA A 215 14.03 37.83 4.08
N PRO A 216 13.38 38.33 3.01
CA PRO A 216 13.96 38.33 1.66
C PRO A 216 15.18 39.26 1.56
N ASP A 217 16.21 38.82 0.85
CA ASP A 217 17.40 39.64 0.60
C ASP A 217 17.18 40.61 -0.58
N ARG A 218 17.03 41.89 -0.26
CA ARG A 218 16.85 42.98 -1.24
C ARG A 218 18.07 43.21 -2.14
N MET A 219 19.26 42.80 -1.71
CA MET A 219 20.48 42.89 -2.51
C MET A 219 20.54 41.79 -3.57
N LEU A 220 19.81 40.69 -3.39
CA LEU A 220 19.68 39.60 -4.35
C LEU A 220 18.36 39.66 -5.15
N GLY A 221 17.53 40.67 -4.85
CA GLY A 221 16.25 40.92 -5.51
C GLY A 221 15.17 39.90 -5.15
N GLU A 222 15.28 39.26 -3.98
CA GLU A 222 14.33 38.24 -3.54
C GLU A 222 12.97 38.82 -3.14
N VAL A 223 11.94 38.02 -3.37
CA VAL A 223 10.57 38.25 -2.89
C VAL A 223 9.97 36.92 -2.46
N ARG A 224 9.23 36.92 -1.34
CA ARG A 224 8.53 35.74 -0.81
C ARG A 224 7.02 35.98 -0.78
N GLY A 225 6.25 34.92 -0.97
CA GLY A 225 4.80 34.93 -1.04
C GLY A 225 4.27 33.78 -1.89
N SER A 226 2.95 33.61 -1.95
CA SER A 226 2.31 32.47 -2.61
C SER A 226 2.73 32.26 -4.08
N SER A 227 3.04 33.34 -4.79
CA SER A 227 3.53 33.34 -6.17
C SER A 227 5.06 33.26 -6.30
N SER A 228 5.81 33.02 -5.23
CA SER A 228 7.27 32.90 -5.26
C SER A 228 7.72 31.45 -5.29
N ARG A 229 8.82 31.19 -6.01
CA ARG A 229 9.47 29.88 -6.09
C ARG A 229 10.98 30.01 -6.04
N CYS A 230 11.64 28.96 -5.59
CA CYS A 230 13.09 28.87 -5.50
C CYS A 230 13.70 28.69 -6.89
N MET A 231 14.72 29.50 -7.17
CA MET A 231 15.49 29.44 -8.41
C MET A 231 16.97 29.61 -8.11
N ALA A 232 17.82 28.96 -8.92
CA ALA A 232 19.26 29.20 -8.87
C ALA A 232 19.55 30.61 -9.39
N SER A 233 20.41 31.34 -8.69
CA SER A 233 20.66 32.76 -8.93
C SER A 233 22.08 33.15 -8.55
N SER A 234 22.74 33.88 -9.43
CA SER A 234 23.98 34.63 -9.14
C SER A 234 23.73 36.13 -9.00
N LEU A 235 22.46 36.56 -8.97
CA LEU A 235 22.10 37.98 -8.95
C LEU A 235 22.63 38.71 -7.73
N VAL A 236 23.22 39.89 -7.96
CA VAL A 236 23.62 40.85 -6.93
C VAL A 236 23.38 42.25 -7.46
N ARG A 237 22.73 43.11 -6.67
CA ARG A 237 22.48 44.51 -7.05
C ARG A 237 23.77 45.23 -7.42
N THR A 238 23.76 45.96 -8.53
CA THR A 238 24.94 46.70 -9.02
C THR A 238 25.49 47.62 -7.92
N GLY A 239 26.80 47.60 -7.71
CA GLY A 239 27.47 48.32 -6.62
C GLY A 239 27.70 47.49 -5.35
N PHE A 240 27.13 46.28 -5.28
CA PHE A 240 27.39 45.31 -4.22
C PHE A 240 28.15 44.11 -4.76
N VAL A 241 28.88 43.43 -3.88
CA VAL A 241 29.62 42.21 -4.19
C VAL A 241 29.06 41.09 -3.32
N ARG A 242 28.75 39.94 -3.92
CA ARG A 242 28.48 38.72 -3.14
C ARG A 242 29.76 38.31 -2.42
N GLY A 243 29.67 37.80 -1.20
CA GLY A 243 30.84 37.23 -0.50
C GLY A 243 31.42 35.99 -1.21
N SER A 244 31.97 35.05 -0.44
CA SER A 244 32.69 33.85 -0.93
C SER A 244 31.95 32.91 -1.91
N ILE A 245 30.69 33.17 -2.26
CA ILE A 245 29.82 32.28 -3.04
C ILE A 245 29.38 33.00 -4.31
N THR A 246 29.85 32.56 -5.48
CA THR A 246 29.53 33.15 -6.78
C THR A 246 28.14 32.76 -7.31
N GLN A 247 27.56 31.66 -6.82
CA GLN A 247 26.29 31.12 -7.28
C GLN A 247 25.51 30.53 -6.10
N GLY A 248 24.24 30.89 -5.95
CA GLY A 248 23.38 30.41 -4.88
C GLY A 248 21.95 30.25 -5.37
N ASN A 249 20.98 30.32 -4.46
CA ASN A 249 19.56 30.26 -4.78
C ASN A 249 18.84 31.43 -4.11
N GLY A 250 17.62 31.70 -4.55
CA GLY A 250 16.76 32.68 -3.93
C GLY A 250 15.30 32.49 -4.35
N CYS A 251 14.41 33.20 -3.67
CA CYS A 251 12.98 33.15 -3.96
C CYS A 251 12.56 34.33 -4.84
N TYR A 252 11.91 34.01 -5.95
CA TYR A 252 11.50 34.98 -6.95
C TYR A 252 10.05 34.76 -7.33
N GLN A 253 9.32 35.86 -7.54
CA GLN A 253 7.95 35.78 -7.99
C GLN A 253 7.89 35.26 -9.42
N HIS A 254 6.87 34.47 -9.70
CA HIS A 254 6.57 34.00 -11.05
C HIS A 254 5.10 34.22 -11.38
N ARG A 255 4.81 34.25 -12.68
CA ARG A 255 3.46 34.20 -13.23
C ARG A 255 3.46 33.48 -14.56
N CYS A 256 2.33 32.88 -14.89
CA CYS A 256 2.12 32.17 -16.15
C CYS A 256 1.16 33.00 -16.99
N VAL A 257 1.65 33.58 -18.08
CA VAL A 257 0.87 34.49 -18.95
C VAL A 257 1.09 34.06 -20.40
N ASN A 258 0.00 33.85 -21.14
CA ASN A 258 0.04 33.50 -22.57
C ASN A 258 1.01 32.36 -22.92
N ASN A 259 0.93 31.22 -22.21
CA ASN A 259 1.85 30.08 -22.35
C ASN A 259 3.34 30.41 -22.14
N SER A 260 3.65 31.51 -21.48
CA SER A 260 5.00 31.91 -21.13
C SER A 260 5.16 31.99 -19.62
N LEU A 261 6.31 31.56 -19.13
CA LEU A 261 6.72 31.74 -17.74
C LEU A 261 7.40 33.09 -17.64
N GLU A 262 6.92 33.95 -16.75
CA GLU A 262 7.58 35.20 -16.41
C GLU A 262 8.01 35.19 -14.95
N VAL A 263 9.19 35.75 -14.68
CA VAL A 263 9.74 35.88 -13.34
C VAL A 263 10.11 37.33 -13.05
N ALA A 264 9.95 37.73 -11.80
CA ALA A 264 10.19 39.09 -11.35
C ALA A 264 11.39 39.21 -10.42
N VAL A 265 12.21 40.22 -10.68
CA VAL A 265 13.29 40.68 -9.78
C VAL A 265 13.10 42.17 -9.58
N ASP A 266 12.97 42.61 -8.32
CA ASP A 266 12.77 44.02 -7.94
C ASP A 266 11.59 44.70 -8.68
N GLY A 267 10.50 43.94 -8.89
CA GLY A 267 9.29 44.41 -9.60
C GLY A 267 9.39 44.40 -11.13
N ILE A 268 10.55 44.08 -11.70
CA ILE A 268 10.76 43.98 -13.15
C ILE A 268 10.48 42.56 -13.60
N TRP A 269 9.50 42.39 -14.49
CA TRP A 269 9.13 41.10 -15.07
C TRP A 269 9.93 40.81 -16.34
N LYS A 270 10.43 39.58 -16.46
CA LYS A 270 11.03 39.06 -17.71
C LYS A 270 10.48 37.69 -18.05
N VAL A 271 10.34 37.46 -19.35
CA VAL A 271 9.98 36.16 -19.92
C VAL A 271 11.18 35.21 -19.80
N CYS A 272 10.93 34.02 -19.28
CA CYS A 272 11.90 32.93 -19.23
C CYS A 272 11.96 32.19 -20.57
N PRO A 273 13.13 31.65 -20.95
CA PRO A 273 13.21 30.70 -22.06
C PRO A 273 12.30 29.48 -21.81
N GLU A 274 11.70 28.92 -22.85
CA GLU A 274 10.74 27.80 -22.75
C GLU A 274 11.35 26.56 -22.07
N MET A 275 12.59 26.22 -22.44
CA MET A 275 13.36 25.11 -21.86
C MET A 275 14.09 25.49 -20.55
N GLY A 276 13.85 26.69 -20.03
CA GLY A 276 14.60 27.26 -18.91
C GLY A 276 15.97 27.78 -19.35
N GLY A 277 16.65 28.45 -18.43
CA GLY A 277 17.98 29.01 -18.69
C GLY A 277 18.20 30.39 -18.09
N PRO A 278 19.38 30.98 -18.35
CA PRO A 278 19.79 32.23 -17.71
C PRO A 278 19.02 33.44 -18.24
N VAL A 279 18.63 34.33 -17.32
CA VAL A 279 18.02 35.63 -17.59
C VAL A 279 18.71 36.68 -16.73
N GLN A 280 19.17 37.75 -17.37
CA GLN A 280 19.78 38.89 -16.68
C GLN A 280 18.72 39.94 -16.33
N PHE A 281 18.92 40.73 -15.28
CA PHE A 281 18.01 41.80 -14.87
C PHE A 281 18.73 43.15 -14.79
N PRO A 282 18.12 44.26 -15.25
CA PRO A 282 18.74 45.57 -15.15
C PRO A 282 18.92 45.97 -13.68
N GLY A 283 20.07 46.59 -13.35
CA GLY A 283 20.42 46.95 -11.98
C GLY A 283 20.99 45.81 -11.13
N PHE A 284 21.20 44.64 -11.72
CA PHE A 284 21.84 43.48 -11.10
C PHE A 284 22.98 42.96 -11.97
N ASN A 285 24.07 42.55 -11.33
CA ASN A 285 25.12 41.73 -11.91
C ASN A 285 24.74 40.25 -11.79
N GLY A 286 25.20 39.40 -12.70
CA GLY A 286 24.89 37.96 -12.72
C GLY A 286 23.58 37.65 -13.44
N GLU A 287 23.03 36.47 -13.15
CA GLU A 287 21.88 35.90 -13.85
C GLU A 287 20.99 35.10 -12.90
N LEU A 288 19.69 35.08 -13.21
CA LEU A 288 18.72 34.17 -12.63
C LEU A 288 18.54 33.00 -13.59
N ILE A 289 18.61 31.77 -13.09
CA ILE A 289 18.33 30.59 -13.91
C ILE A 289 16.85 30.26 -13.80
N CYS A 290 16.10 30.63 -14.84
CA CYS A 290 14.69 30.28 -14.96
C CYS A 290 14.53 28.75 -15.06
N PRO A 291 13.51 28.18 -14.38
CA PRO A 291 13.07 26.83 -14.68
C PRO A 291 12.46 26.75 -16.08
N ALA A 292 12.31 25.54 -16.60
CA ALA A 292 11.53 25.32 -17.79
C ALA A 292 10.04 25.65 -17.54
N TYR A 293 9.34 26.07 -18.58
CA TYR A 293 7.92 26.49 -18.49
C TYR A 293 7.06 25.43 -17.80
N HIS A 294 7.24 24.15 -18.14
CA HIS A 294 6.45 23.05 -17.62
C HIS A 294 6.66 22.77 -16.13
N GLU A 295 7.77 23.22 -15.52
CA GLU A 295 8.04 23.01 -14.09
C GLU A 295 7.15 23.88 -13.18
N LEU A 296 6.76 25.09 -13.62
CA LEU A 296 5.96 26.03 -12.83
C LEU A 296 4.60 26.37 -13.43
N CYS A 297 4.48 26.36 -14.76
CA CYS A 297 3.27 26.77 -15.48
C CYS A 297 2.57 25.61 -16.19
N GLY A 298 3.19 24.43 -16.23
CA GLY A 298 2.63 23.23 -16.81
C GLY A 298 1.46 22.68 -15.99
N THR A 299 0.25 23.14 -16.27
CA THR A 299 -0.99 22.45 -15.84
C THR A 299 -1.54 21.50 -16.92
N GLY A 300 -0.94 21.49 -18.11
CA GLY A 300 -1.38 20.70 -19.26
C GLY A 300 -0.23 19.96 -19.93
N LEU A 301 -0.44 18.65 -20.12
CA LEU A 301 0.12 17.76 -21.15
C LEU A 301 1.44 18.26 -21.78
N VAL A 302 2.55 18.11 -21.07
CA VAL A 302 3.78 17.77 -21.80
C VAL A 302 3.41 16.50 -22.57
N SER A 303 3.54 16.50 -23.89
CA SER A 303 3.32 15.29 -24.70
C SER A 303 4.35 14.27 -24.28
N VAL A 304 4.05 13.49 -23.24
CA VAL A 304 4.90 12.41 -22.76
C VAL A 304 4.85 11.35 -23.86
N PRO A 305 5.98 10.96 -24.46
CA PRO A 305 6.01 9.88 -25.43
C PRO A 305 5.30 8.64 -24.87
N GLY A 306 4.41 8.04 -25.67
CA GLY A 306 3.62 6.88 -25.23
C GLY A 306 2.38 7.20 -24.40
N GLN A 307 1.93 8.45 -24.34
CA GLN A 307 0.65 8.78 -23.70
C GLN A 307 -0.53 8.23 -24.51
N CYS A 308 -1.50 7.63 -23.81
CA CYS A 308 -2.68 7.02 -24.42
C CYS A 308 -3.82 8.01 -24.66
N PRO A 309 -4.70 7.76 -25.64
CA PRO A 309 -5.89 8.57 -25.88
C PRO A 309 -6.76 8.64 -24.61
N ASN A 310 -7.16 9.85 -24.23
CA ASN A 310 -8.00 10.13 -23.05
C ASN A 310 -7.54 9.42 -21.76
N SER A 311 -6.24 9.13 -21.62
CA SER A 311 -5.71 8.37 -20.46
C SER A 311 -6.42 7.02 -20.24
N CYS A 312 -6.85 6.37 -21.32
CA CYS A 312 -7.64 5.13 -21.27
C CYS A 312 -8.90 5.25 -20.39
N ASN A 313 -9.44 6.46 -20.26
CA ASN A 313 -10.52 6.83 -19.33
C ASN A 313 -10.31 6.35 -17.88
N PHE A 314 -9.06 6.06 -17.49
CA PHE A 314 -8.72 5.37 -16.24
C PHE A 314 -9.45 4.02 -16.07
N GLN A 315 -9.91 3.41 -17.17
CA GLN A 315 -10.55 2.09 -17.27
C GLN A 315 -9.67 1.08 -18.02
N GLY A 316 -8.38 1.38 -18.12
CA GLY A 316 -7.39 0.53 -18.74
C GLY A 316 -6.00 1.01 -18.40
N ASP A 317 -5.04 0.13 -18.56
CA ASP A 317 -3.63 0.44 -18.38
C ASP A 317 -3.05 1.01 -19.68
N CYS A 318 -2.19 2.02 -19.56
CA CYS A 318 -1.57 2.68 -20.69
C CYS A 318 -0.14 2.18 -20.88
N VAL A 319 0.11 1.50 -22.00
CA VAL A 319 1.42 0.95 -22.37
C VAL A 319 1.78 1.42 -23.76
N ASP A 320 2.88 2.16 -23.90
CA ASP A 320 3.46 2.59 -25.17
C ASP A 320 2.42 3.19 -26.16
N GLY A 321 1.52 4.03 -25.64
CA GLY A 321 0.47 4.72 -26.40
C GLY A 321 -0.78 3.89 -26.67
N ARG A 322 -0.85 2.65 -26.19
CA ARG A 322 -2.00 1.75 -26.35
C ARG A 322 -2.70 1.50 -25.01
N CYS A 323 -4.03 1.52 -25.05
CA CYS A 323 -4.85 1.13 -23.92
C CYS A 323 -5.07 -0.38 -23.86
N LEU A 324 -4.78 -0.97 -22.69
CA LEU A 324 -5.16 -2.32 -22.31
C LEU A 324 -6.34 -2.21 -21.34
N CYS A 325 -7.56 -2.32 -21.87
CA CYS A 325 -8.78 -2.09 -21.10
C CYS A 325 -9.02 -3.15 -20.02
N PHE A 326 -9.54 -2.71 -18.89
CA PHE A 326 -10.00 -3.61 -17.83
C PHE A 326 -11.23 -4.40 -18.29
N LEU A 327 -11.48 -5.54 -17.65
CA LEU A 327 -12.59 -6.42 -18.00
C LEU A 327 -13.92 -5.64 -18.01
N GLY A 328 -14.70 -5.82 -19.08
CA GLY A 328 -15.97 -5.10 -19.30
C GLY A 328 -15.84 -3.75 -19.99
N PHE A 329 -14.62 -3.25 -20.20
CA PHE A 329 -14.34 -2.03 -20.97
C PHE A 329 -13.64 -2.36 -22.29
N HIS A 330 -13.91 -1.56 -23.32
CA HIS A 330 -13.31 -1.71 -24.65
C HIS A 330 -13.28 -0.39 -25.42
N GLY A 331 -12.88 -0.45 -26.69
CA GLY A 331 -12.66 0.71 -27.54
C GLY A 331 -11.20 1.18 -27.52
N LEU A 332 -10.90 2.24 -28.26
CA LEU A 332 -9.54 2.77 -28.40
C LEU A 332 -9.00 3.39 -27.09
N ASP A 333 -9.89 3.88 -26.24
CA ASP A 333 -9.58 4.58 -25.00
C ASP A 333 -10.33 4.00 -23.78
N CYS A 334 -10.89 2.79 -23.90
CA CYS A 334 -11.64 2.13 -22.82
C CYS A 334 -12.88 2.88 -22.30
N SER A 335 -13.44 3.80 -23.09
CA SER A 335 -14.68 4.51 -22.73
C SER A 335 -15.95 3.67 -22.93
N GLU A 336 -15.89 2.65 -23.78
CA GLU A 336 -17.04 1.83 -24.12
C GLU A 336 -17.16 0.65 -23.14
N ARG A 337 -18.41 0.27 -22.84
CA ARG A 337 -18.71 -0.80 -21.88
C ARG A 337 -19.63 -1.85 -22.49
N SER A 338 -19.31 -3.11 -22.27
CA SER A 338 -20.12 -4.26 -22.68
C SER A 338 -20.10 -5.34 -21.62
N CYS A 339 -21.18 -6.12 -21.52
CA CYS A 339 -21.22 -7.28 -20.64
C CYS A 339 -20.29 -8.38 -21.15
N PRO A 340 -19.23 -8.75 -20.39
CA PRO A 340 -18.36 -9.85 -20.79
C PRO A 340 -19.15 -11.15 -20.88
N ASP A 341 -18.95 -11.90 -21.96
CA ASP A 341 -19.56 -13.21 -22.21
C ASP A 341 -21.08 -13.27 -21.94
N ASN A 342 -21.80 -12.18 -22.20
CA ASN A 342 -23.22 -12.02 -21.90
C ASN A 342 -23.59 -12.44 -20.46
N CYS A 343 -22.80 -11.97 -19.49
CA CYS A 343 -22.97 -12.27 -18.06
C CYS A 343 -22.85 -13.77 -17.75
N ASN A 344 -22.05 -14.50 -18.54
CA ASN A 344 -21.81 -15.95 -18.42
C ASN A 344 -23.10 -16.79 -18.36
N GLY A 345 -24.23 -16.28 -18.85
CA GLY A 345 -25.53 -16.94 -18.75
C GLY A 345 -26.12 -17.00 -17.33
N HIS A 346 -25.50 -16.34 -16.35
CA HIS A 346 -25.93 -16.27 -14.94
C HIS A 346 -26.39 -14.86 -14.55
N GLY A 347 -26.93 -14.11 -15.51
CA GLY A 347 -27.35 -12.73 -15.30
C GLY A 347 -27.94 -12.09 -16.54
N LYS A 348 -28.46 -10.87 -16.37
CA LYS A 348 -29.01 -10.04 -17.44
C LYS A 348 -28.06 -8.90 -17.75
N CYS A 349 -27.73 -8.74 -19.03
CA CYS A 349 -26.98 -7.58 -19.49
C CYS A 349 -27.88 -6.35 -19.58
N LEU A 350 -27.58 -5.32 -18.78
CA LEU A 350 -28.28 -4.05 -18.82
C LEU A 350 -27.80 -3.18 -19.99
N SER A 351 -28.62 -2.20 -20.40
CA SER A 351 -28.32 -1.32 -21.55
C SER A 351 -27.06 -0.46 -21.39
N ASN A 352 -26.54 -0.33 -20.18
CA ASN A 352 -25.29 0.38 -19.86
C ASN A 352 -24.05 -0.54 -19.82
N GLY A 353 -24.17 -1.80 -20.26
CA GLY A 353 -23.07 -2.77 -20.28
C GLY A 353 -22.69 -3.33 -18.90
N VAL A 354 -23.61 -3.29 -17.93
CA VAL A 354 -23.44 -3.86 -16.59
C VAL A 354 -24.27 -5.15 -16.47
N CYS A 355 -23.68 -6.18 -15.87
CA CYS A 355 -24.41 -7.41 -15.56
C CYS A 355 -25.19 -7.29 -14.24
N GLU A 356 -26.48 -7.60 -14.29
CA GLU A 356 -27.32 -7.88 -13.12
C GLU A 356 -27.29 -9.41 -12.89
N CYS A 357 -26.54 -9.87 -11.90
CA CYS A 357 -26.35 -11.30 -11.64
C CYS A 357 -27.54 -11.94 -10.97
N GLU A 358 -27.76 -13.21 -11.29
CA GLU A 358 -28.72 -14.08 -10.61
C GLU A 358 -28.25 -14.39 -9.18
N ASN A 359 -29.18 -14.78 -8.31
CA ASN A 359 -28.87 -15.16 -6.93
C ASN A 359 -27.84 -16.30 -6.90
N GLY A 360 -26.79 -16.13 -6.09
CA GLY A 360 -25.69 -17.08 -5.98
C GLY A 360 -24.52 -16.80 -6.93
N PHE A 361 -24.59 -15.79 -7.80
CA PHE A 361 -23.51 -15.38 -8.70
C PHE A 361 -23.12 -13.91 -8.50
N SER A 362 -21.86 -13.59 -8.75
CA SER A 362 -21.30 -12.25 -8.61
C SER A 362 -20.14 -12.00 -9.57
N GLY A 363 -19.55 -10.81 -9.48
CA GLY A 363 -18.50 -10.34 -10.38
C GLY A 363 -19.05 -9.52 -11.54
N ILE A 364 -18.14 -8.84 -12.25
CA ILE A 364 -18.49 -7.98 -13.38
C ILE A 364 -19.19 -8.72 -14.53
N ASP A 365 -19.03 -10.05 -14.59
CA ASP A 365 -19.53 -10.94 -15.63
C ASP A 365 -20.39 -12.10 -15.10
N CYS A 366 -20.76 -12.08 -13.81
CA CYS A 366 -21.54 -13.13 -13.13
C CYS A 366 -20.95 -14.55 -13.20
N SER A 367 -19.64 -14.68 -13.46
CA SER A 367 -18.98 -15.99 -13.54
C SER A 367 -18.62 -16.62 -12.20
N THR A 368 -18.77 -15.87 -11.09
CA THR A 368 -18.23 -16.29 -9.80
C THR A 368 -19.35 -16.65 -8.85
N ALA A 369 -19.39 -17.92 -8.45
CA ALA A 369 -20.34 -18.39 -7.45
C ALA A 369 -20.04 -17.76 -6.08
N VAL A 370 -21.09 -17.36 -5.38
CA VAL A 370 -21.03 -16.76 -4.05
C VAL A 370 -21.10 -17.89 -3.02
N CYS A 371 -20.21 -17.85 -2.03
CA CYS A 371 -20.30 -18.77 -0.89
C CYS A 371 -21.37 -18.31 0.10
N ASP A 372 -21.81 -19.22 0.97
CA ASP A 372 -22.66 -18.87 2.10
C ASP A 372 -22.03 -17.74 2.93
N GLU A 373 -22.85 -16.80 3.43
CA GLU A 373 -22.42 -15.71 4.31
C GLU A 373 -21.67 -16.23 5.56
N GLN A 374 -22.00 -17.45 6.00
CA GLN A 374 -21.32 -18.14 7.10
C GLN A 374 -19.82 -18.37 6.83
N CYS A 375 -19.39 -18.44 5.57
CA CYS A 375 -18.00 -18.61 5.20
C CYS A 375 -17.11 -17.51 5.81
N SER A 376 -17.44 -16.24 5.56
CA SER A 376 -16.65 -15.12 6.07
C SER A 376 -16.81 -14.92 7.57
N LEU A 377 -17.98 -15.23 8.15
CA LEU A 377 -18.22 -15.15 9.59
C LEU A 377 -17.31 -16.10 10.38
N HIS A 378 -16.96 -17.24 9.81
CA HIS A 378 -16.09 -18.24 10.45
C HIS A 378 -14.60 -18.08 10.08
N GLY A 379 -14.23 -16.98 9.41
CA GLY A 379 -12.85 -16.72 9.01
C GLY A 379 -12.41 -17.52 7.78
N GLY A 380 -13.36 -18.00 6.98
CA GLY A 380 -13.13 -18.63 5.69
C GLY A 380 -13.05 -17.59 4.56
N VAL A 381 -12.33 -17.96 3.51
CA VAL A 381 -12.07 -17.18 2.32
C VAL A 381 -12.87 -17.83 1.18
N CYS A 382 -13.87 -17.11 0.68
CA CYS A 382 -14.66 -17.60 -0.46
C CYS A 382 -13.88 -17.45 -1.76
N ASP A 383 -13.70 -18.54 -2.49
CA ASP A 383 -13.20 -18.55 -3.85
C ASP A 383 -14.14 -19.36 -4.76
N ASN A 384 -14.90 -18.64 -5.59
CA ASN A 384 -15.83 -19.22 -6.58
C ASN A 384 -16.77 -20.32 -6.02
N GLY A 385 -17.50 -20.02 -4.95
CA GLY A 385 -18.44 -20.94 -4.31
C GLY A 385 -17.79 -21.97 -3.38
N VAL A 386 -16.46 -22.04 -3.33
CA VAL A 386 -15.71 -22.89 -2.41
C VAL A 386 -15.25 -22.04 -1.23
N CYS A 387 -15.63 -22.44 -0.02
CA CYS A 387 -15.17 -21.79 1.20
C CYS A 387 -13.91 -22.49 1.73
N GLU A 388 -12.76 -21.81 1.62
CA GLU A 388 -11.46 -22.31 2.09
C GLU A 388 -11.08 -21.66 3.42
N PHE A 389 -10.61 -22.45 4.39
CA PHE A 389 -10.15 -21.94 5.68
C PHE A 389 -8.63 -22.11 5.78
N ARG A 390 -7.86 -21.32 5.04
CA ARG A 390 -6.39 -21.49 5.03
C ARG A 390 -5.76 -20.93 6.31
N CYS A 391 -4.77 -21.61 6.85
CA CYS A 391 -4.00 -21.13 7.99
C CYS A 391 -3.23 -19.87 7.64
N SER A 392 -2.61 -19.85 6.45
CA SER A 392 -1.94 -18.67 5.90
C SER A 392 -2.85 -17.44 5.80
N ASP A 393 -4.15 -17.65 5.61
CA ASP A 393 -5.17 -16.59 5.53
C ASP A 393 -5.72 -16.19 6.91
N TYR A 394 -5.51 -17.02 7.93
CA TYR A 394 -5.90 -16.72 9.30
C TYR A 394 -4.85 -15.81 9.93
N ALA A 395 -4.97 -14.51 9.67
CA ALA A 395 -4.11 -13.44 10.20
C ALA A 395 -2.60 -13.64 9.91
N GLY A 396 -2.27 -14.27 8.77
CA GLY A 396 -0.89 -14.51 8.26
C GLY A 396 -0.02 -15.36 9.17
N TYR A 397 -0.62 -16.34 9.82
CA TYR A 397 0.07 -17.26 10.70
C TYR A 397 0.42 -18.58 10.00
N THR A 398 1.53 -19.19 10.42
CA THR A 398 2.03 -20.45 9.85
C THR A 398 1.47 -21.66 10.59
N CYS A 399 1.35 -22.79 9.91
CA CYS A 399 0.96 -24.05 10.54
C CYS A 399 2.08 -24.56 11.45
N GLN A 400 1.71 -25.03 12.64
CA GLN A 400 2.64 -25.48 13.66
C GLN A 400 2.34 -26.91 14.11
N ASN A 401 3.37 -27.64 14.53
CA ASN A 401 3.19 -28.97 15.08
C ASN A 401 2.51 -28.86 16.46
N SER A 402 1.59 -29.77 16.78
CA SER A 402 0.90 -29.79 18.08
C SER A 402 1.87 -29.73 19.27
N SER A 403 3.02 -30.40 19.19
CA SER A 403 4.03 -30.41 20.26
C SER A 403 4.65 -29.04 20.56
N THR A 404 4.80 -28.15 19.56
CA THR A 404 5.39 -26.81 19.75
C THR A 404 4.38 -25.80 20.26
N LEU A 405 3.08 -26.03 20.02
CA LEU A 405 2.00 -25.17 20.48
C LEU A 405 1.71 -25.36 21.97
N LEU A 406 1.71 -26.62 22.43
CA LEU A 406 1.30 -26.96 23.80
C LEU A 406 2.12 -26.26 24.87
N THR A 407 3.42 -26.05 24.67
CA THR A 407 4.29 -25.36 25.65
C THR A 407 3.92 -23.90 25.87
N ASN A 408 3.20 -23.28 24.93
CA ASN A 408 2.87 -21.85 24.94
C ASN A 408 1.38 -21.56 25.20
N LEU A 409 0.51 -22.59 25.16
CA LEU A 409 -0.92 -22.44 25.46
C LEU A 409 -1.19 -22.60 26.97
N SER A 410 -2.09 -21.76 27.47
CA SER A 410 -2.53 -21.75 28.87
C SER A 410 -3.96 -22.28 29.05
N VAL A 411 -4.85 -21.95 28.11
CA VAL A 411 -6.27 -22.30 28.15
C VAL A 411 -6.50 -23.62 27.42
N CYS A 412 -6.00 -23.75 26.20
CA CYS A 412 -6.28 -24.88 25.29
C CYS A 412 -5.28 -26.04 25.39
N ARG A 413 -4.19 -25.90 26.16
CA ARG A 413 -3.16 -26.95 26.32
C ARG A 413 -3.78 -28.33 26.55
N ASN A 414 -4.55 -28.49 27.63
CA ASN A 414 -5.09 -29.80 28.01
C ASN A 414 -6.18 -30.32 27.06
N VAL A 415 -6.72 -29.47 26.18
CA VAL A 415 -7.72 -29.86 25.17
C VAL A 415 -7.03 -30.40 23.93
N LEU A 416 -5.94 -29.76 23.51
CA LEU A 416 -5.21 -30.15 22.30
C LEU A 416 -4.17 -31.25 22.59
N GLU A 417 -3.80 -31.45 23.86
CA GLU A 417 -2.89 -32.53 24.29
C GLU A 417 -3.47 -33.92 24.03
N SER A 418 -4.80 -34.11 24.05
CA SER A 418 -5.43 -35.38 23.66
C SER A 418 -5.42 -35.64 22.14
N ASP A 419 -4.96 -34.68 21.35
CA ASP A 419 -5.05 -34.67 19.89
C ASP A 419 -3.64 -34.64 19.22
N MET A 420 -2.66 -35.30 19.85
CA MET A 420 -1.22 -35.24 19.51
C MET A 420 -0.84 -35.65 18.08
N SER A 421 -1.74 -36.28 17.33
CA SER A 421 -1.51 -36.64 15.93
C SER A 421 -1.93 -35.50 15.00
N GLY A 422 -1.07 -34.50 14.78
CA GLY A 422 -1.35 -33.48 13.76
C GLY A 422 -0.44 -32.25 13.75
N LYS A 423 -0.64 -31.42 12.73
CA LYS A 423 -0.22 -30.00 12.72
C LYS A 423 -1.48 -29.17 12.95
N HIS A 424 -1.46 -28.20 13.85
CA HIS A 424 -2.54 -27.23 13.99
C HIS A 424 -2.21 -25.94 13.25
N CYS A 425 -3.27 -25.29 12.79
CA CYS A 425 -3.23 -24.02 12.09
C CYS A 425 -3.26 -22.91 13.16
N ALA A 426 -2.08 -22.52 13.67
CA ALA A 426 -1.96 -21.58 14.78
C ALA A 426 -0.62 -20.81 14.77
N PRO A 427 -0.58 -19.55 15.26
CA PRO A 427 0.63 -18.72 15.28
C PRO A 427 1.87 -19.42 15.84
N SER A 428 3.00 -19.25 15.13
CA SER A 428 4.32 -19.72 15.57
C SER A 428 4.93 -18.87 16.68
N GLU A 429 4.52 -17.61 16.81
CA GLU A 429 5.04 -16.69 17.81
C GLU A 429 4.27 -16.85 19.13
N PRO A 430 4.94 -17.16 20.27
CA PRO A 430 4.26 -17.43 21.54
C PRO A 430 3.38 -16.27 22.04
N SER A 431 3.85 -15.03 21.85
CA SER A 431 3.13 -13.80 22.23
C SER A 431 1.78 -13.69 21.52
N ILE A 432 1.76 -14.00 20.22
CA ILE A 432 0.56 -13.96 19.38
C ILE A 432 -0.35 -15.14 19.71
N LEU A 433 0.21 -16.32 19.96
CA LEU A 433 -0.56 -17.49 20.35
C LEU A 433 -1.31 -17.26 21.68
N GLN A 434 -0.69 -16.54 22.62
CA GLN A 434 -1.35 -16.14 23.86
C GLN A 434 -2.45 -15.09 23.61
N GLN A 435 -2.20 -14.11 22.73
CA GLN A 435 -3.24 -13.15 22.30
C GLN A 435 -4.41 -13.85 21.59
N LEU A 436 -4.18 -14.92 20.84
CA LEU A 436 -5.23 -15.72 20.23
C LEU A 436 -6.14 -16.36 21.29
N GLU A 437 -5.56 -16.88 22.39
CA GLU A 437 -6.35 -17.40 23.50
C GLU A 437 -7.23 -16.30 24.12
N GLU A 438 -6.68 -15.11 24.33
CA GLU A 438 -7.41 -14.00 24.95
C GLU A 438 -8.46 -13.34 24.03
N ALA A 439 -8.12 -13.11 22.76
CA ALA A 439 -8.91 -12.33 21.83
C ALA A 439 -9.89 -13.16 20.98
N VAL A 440 -9.67 -14.47 20.85
CA VAL A 440 -10.53 -15.35 20.04
C VAL A 440 -11.10 -16.49 20.86
N VAL A 441 -10.26 -17.31 21.51
CA VAL A 441 -10.73 -18.50 22.25
C VAL A 441 -11.65 -18.11 23.40
N MET A 442 -11.24 -17.14 24.24
CA MET A 442 -12.02 -16.75 25.40
C MET A 442 -13.37 -16.11 25.04
N PRO A 443 -13.48 -15.21 24.05
CA PRO A 443 -14.78 -14.74 23.55
C PRO A 443 -15.66 -15.85 23.00
N ASN A 444 -15.10 -16.80 22.24
CA ASN A 444 -15.84 -17.96 21.74
C ASN A 444 -16.35 -18.85 22.87
N TYR A 445 -15.50 -19.11 23.87
CA TYR A 445 -15.89 -19.84 25.07
C TYR A 445 -17.00 -19.11 25.85
N GLN A 446 -16.92 -17.79 26.01
CA GLN A 446 -17.96 -17.00 26.67
C GLN A 446 -19.29 -16.98 25.90
N ARG A 447 -19.27 -17.07 24.56
CA ARG A 447 -20.48 -17.23 23.74
C ARG A 447 -21.11 -18.60 23.92
N LEU A 448 -20.30 -19.66 23.96
CA LEU A 448 -20.75 -21.04 24.18
C LEU A 448 -21.17 -21.29 25.64
N PHE A 449 -20.63 -20.53 26.59
CA PHE A 449 -20.92 -20.63 28.01
C PHE A 449 -21.12 -19.24 28.64
N PRO A 450 -22.24 -18.56 28.34
CA PRO A 450 -22.50 -17.20 28.82
C PRO A 450 -22.72 -17.16 30.33
N GLY A 451 -21.97 -16.31 31.02
CA GLY A 451 -22.15 -16.07 32.46
C GLY A 451 -23.44 -15.31 32.74
N GLY A 452 -24.42 -15.93 33.40
CA GLY A 452 -25.71 -15.29 33.72
C GLY A 452 -26.83 -16.30 33.94
N ALA A 453 -28.09 -15.84 33.98
CA ALA A 453 -29.30 -16.56 34.44
C ALA A 453 -29.56 -17.99 33.87
N ARG A 454 -28.84 -18.44 32.84
CA ARG A 454 -28.78 -19.87 32.45
C ARG A 454 -28.11 -20.78 33.50
N LYS A 455 -27.37 -20.23 34.47
CA LYS A 455 -26.86 -20.95 35.65
C LYS A 455 -27.96 -21.56 36.55
N LEU A 456 -29.20 -21.07 36.48
CA LEU A 456 -30.28 -21.49 37.38
C LEU A 456 -30.89 -22.86 37.05
N PHE A 457 -30.65 -23.42 35.85
CA PHE A 457 -31.32 -24.66 35.40
C PHE A 457 -30.43 -25.91 35.35
N SER A 458 -29.13 -25.83 35.66
CA SER A 458 -28.23 -27.01 35.59
C SER A 458 -27.41 -27.19 36.87
N ILE A 459 -28.05 -27.68 37.94
CA ILE A 459 -27.38 -27.86 39.25
C ILE A 459 -26.51 -29.15 39.29
N PHE A 460 -26.64 -30.07 38.33
CA PHE A 460 -25.78 -31.28 38.24
C PHE A 460 -24.90 -31.39 36.97
N GLY A 461 -25.11 -30.53 35.96
CA GLY A 461 -24.41 -30.60 34.66
C GLY A 461 -23.40 -29.47 34.37
N SER A 462 -23.23 -28.52 35.30
CA SER A 462 -22.47 -27.28 35.05
C SER A 462 -20.98 -27.51 34.77
N GLY A 463 -20.35 -28.49 35.42
CA GLY A 463 -18.94 -28.85 35.19
C GLY A 463 -18.71 -29.55 33.85
N TYR A 464 -19.65 -30.40 33.43
CA TYR A 464 -19.58 -31.13 32.17
C TYR A 464 -19.82 -30.20 30.96
N CYS A 465 -20.83 -29.33 31.05
CA CYS A 465 -21.07 -28.29 30.04
C CYS A 465 -19.90 -27.31 29.94
N HIS A 466 -19.34 -26.86 31.08
CA HIS A 466 -18.16 -26.00 31.09
C HIS A 466 -16.97 -26.65 30.35
N ALA A 467 -16.69 -27.93 30.61
CA ALA A 467 -15.63 -28.66 29.94
C ALA A 467 -15.91 -28.85 28.44
N ALA A 468 -17.15 -29.17 28.05
CA ALA A 468 -17.56 -29.32 26.65
C ALA A 468 -17.49 -27.99 25.88
N ALA A 469 -17.96 -26.89 26.48
CA ALA A 469 -17.87 -25.56 25.90
C ALA A 469 -16.42 -25.11 25.71
N LYS A 470 -15.56 -25.36 26.70
CA LYS A 470 -14.11 -25.06 26.61
C LYS A 470 -13.44 -25.88 25.51
N ARG A 471 -13.77 -27.17 25.38
CA ARG A 471 -13.23 -28.05 24.32
C ARG A 471 -13.63 -27.55 22.94
N LEU A 472 -14.93 -27.31 22.74
CA LEU A 472 -15.45 -26.81 21.47
C LEU A 472 -14.83 -25.45 21.11
N ALA A 473 -14.73 -24.52 22.06
CA ALA A 473 -14.09 -23.22 21.85
C ALA A 473 -12.63 -23.32 21.41
N CYS A 474 -11.87 -24.26 21.97
CA CYS A 474 -10.49 -24.51 21.56
C CYS A 474 -10.42 -25.12 20.15
N TRP A 475 -11.25 -26.11 19.82
CA TRP A 475 -11.22 -26.77 18.51
C TRP A 475 -11.67 -25.86 17.37
N ILE A 476 -12.68 -25.00 17.56
CA ILE A 476 -13.09 -24.03 16.52
C ILE A 476 -12.04 -22.92 16.30
N SER A 477 -11.21 -22.65 17.31
CA SER A 477 -10.22 -21.55 17.27
C SER A 477 -8.81 -22.02 16.87
N ILE A 478 -8.46 -23.28 17.16
CA ILE A 478 -7.15 -23.90 16.88
C ILE A 478 -7.40 -25.25 16.19
N GLN A 479 -7.70 -25.20 14.90
CA GLN A 479 -8.03 -26.37 14.09
C GLN A 479 -6.76 -27.11 13.63
N LYS A 480 -6.85 -28.43 13.40
CA LYS A 480 -5.82 -29.16 12.63
C LYS A 480 -5.75 -28.65 11.20
N CYS A 481 -4.59 -28.79 10.57
CA CYS A 481 -4.43 -28.62 9.15
C CYS A 481 -4.52 -29.96 8.42
N ASP A 482 -4.90 -29.92 7.15
CA ASP A 482 -4.84 -31.06 6.24
C ASP A 482 -3.40 -31.54 5.99
N ASN A 483 -3.26 -32.60 5.19
CA ASN A 483 -1.96 -33.23 4.94
C ASN A 483 -0.98 -32.32 4.19
N ASP A 484 -1.50 -31.44 3.33
CA ASP A 484 -0.73 -30.40 2.64
C ASP A 484 -0.30 -29.28 3.61
N GLY A 485 -0.95 -29.21 4.77
CA GLY A 485 -0.52 -28.44 5.92
C GLY A 485 -0.83 -26.96 5.78
N ASP A 486 -1.91 -26.59 5.09
CA ASP A 486 -2.34 -25.19 4.96
C ASP A 486 -3.87 -25.03 5.08
N ASN A 487 -4.70 -26.01 4.70
CA ASN A 487 -6.14 -25.89 4.92
C ASN A 487 -6.52 -26.36 6.32
N ARG A 488 -7.30 -25.54 7.04
CA ARG A 488 -7.88 -25.91 8.33
C ARG A 488 -8.96 -26.96 8.11
N LEU A 489 -8.84 -28.07 8.83
CA LEU A 489 -9.86 -29.09 8.93
C LEU A 489 -11.05 -28.56 9.71
N ARG A 490 -12.25 -28.94 9.27
CA ARG A 490 -13.51 -28.64 9.99
C ARG A 490 -13.53 -29.34 11.34
N VAL A 491 -14.29 -28.80 12.29
CA VAL A 491 -14.48 -29.46 13.60
C VAL A 491 -15.36 -30.69 13.42
N CYS A 492 -15.04 -31.80 14.08
CA CYS A 492 -15.82 -33.02 13.94
C CYS A 492 -17.30 -32.81 14.34
N HIS A 493 -18.23 -33.34 13.56
CA HIS A 493 -19.66 -33.29 13.85
C HIS A 493 -19.97 -33.75 15.29
N ALA A 494 -19.36 -34.87 15.72
CA ALA A 494 -19.50 -35.40 17.08
C ALA A 494 -19.14 -34.40 18.19
N ALA A 495 -18.19 -33.48 17.98
CA ALA A 495 -17.83 -32.49 18.99
C ALA A 495 -18.92 -31.43 19.20
N CYS A 496 -19.58 -31.00 18.13
CA CYS A 496 -20.75 -30.13 18.21
C CYS A 496 -21.90 -30.84 18.94
N HIS A 497 -22.17 -32.09 18.57
CA HIS A 497 -23.22 -32.88 19.20
C HIS A 497 -22.95 -33.12 20.70
N ALA A 498 -21.70 -33.43 21.07
CA ALA A 498 -21.28 -33.58 22.46
C ALA A 498 -21.49 -32.30 23.28
N TYR A 499 -21.20 -31.12 22.71
CA TYR A 499 -21.49 -29.84 23.34
C TYR A 499 -23.00 -29.63 23.53
N ASN A 500 -23.82 -29.84 22.50
CA ASN A 500 -25.27 -29.70 22.58
C ASN A 500 -25.86 -30.61 23.67
N LEU A 501 -25.42 -31.86 23.73
CA LEU A 501 -25.83 -32.82 24.75
C LEU A 501 -25.39 -32.40 26.16
N ALA A 502 -24.13 -31.98 26.31
CA ALA A 502 -23.56 -31.56 27.59
C ALA A 502 -24.24 -30.32 28.17
N CYS A 503 -24.62 -29.37 27.31
CA CYS A 503 -25.10 -28.05 27.68
C CYS A 503 -26.61 -27.83 27.51
N GLY A 504 -27.34 -28.80 26.92
CA GLY A 504 -28.72 -28.58 26.50
C GLY A 504 -28.85 -27.44 25.47
N ALA A 505 -27.83 -27.29 24.63
CA ALA A 505 -27.76 -26.26 23.60
C ALA A 505 -28.32 -26.77 22.26
N SER A 506 -28.55 -25.84 21.33
CA SER A 506 -29.08 -26.12 20.00
C SER A 506 -28.21 -25.47 18.92
N LEU A 507 -26.90 -25.67 19.01
CA LEU A 507 -25.96 -25.26 17.96
C LEU A 507 -26.26 -26.08 16.70
N ASP A 508 -26.27 -25.43 15.54
CA ASP A 508 -26.48 -26.11 14.27
C ASP A 508 -25.23 -26.89 13.85
N CYS A 509 -25.23 -28.19 14.13
CA CYS A 509 -24.13 -29.09 13.77
C CYS A 509 -24.14 -29.51 12.29
N SER A 510 -25.14 -29.07 11.51
CA SER A 510 -25.22 -29.30 10.07
C SER A 510 -24.54 -28.21 9.25
N ASP A 511 -24.09 -27.13 9.91
CA ASP A 511 -23.27 -26.07 9.29
C ASP A 511 -21.93 -26.66 8.83
N GLN A 512 -21.90 -27.06 7.56
CA GLN A 512 -20.73 -27.61 6.91
C GLN A 512 -19.65 -26.56 6.69
N THR A 513 -19.83 -25.28 7.00
CA THR A 513 -18.73 -24.31 7.00
C THR A 513 -17.81 -24.51 8.22
N LEU A 514 -18.37 -24.91 9.36
CA LEU A 514 -17.64 -25.07 10.61
C LEU A 514 -17.41 -26.54 11.01
N PHE A 515 -18.39 -27.41 10.72
CA PHE A 515 -18.41 -28.81 11.13
C PHE A 515 -18.25 -29.78 9.96
N SER A 516 -17.67 -30.96 10.22
CA SER A 516 -17.64 -32.05 9.24
C SER A 516 -19.05 -32.61 9.00
N SER A 517 -19.24 -33.36 7.91
CA SER A 517 -20.39 -34.26 7.80
C SER A 517 -20.25 -35.44 8.77
N GLU A 518 -21.34 -36.17 8.99
CA GLU A 518 -21.35 -37.42 9.78
C GLU A 518 -20.44 -38.50 9.20
N GLU A 519 -20.25 -38.51 7.87
CA GLU A 519 -19.39 -39.46 7.16
C GLU A 519 -17.90 -39.01 7.12
N GLY A 520 -17.61 -37.78 7.54
CA GLY A 520 -16.29 -37.13 7.45
C GLY A 520 -15.46 -37.15 8.73
N GLU A 521 -15.77 -38.01 9.69
CA GLU A 521 -15.13 -38.03 11.02
C GLU A 521 -13.64 -38.43 11.01
N ASP A 522 -13.17 -39.06 9.94
CA ASP A 522 -11.76 -39.45 9.78
C ASP A 522 -10.85 -38.29 9.32
N GLN A 523 -11.43 -37.15 8.90
CA GLN A 523 -10.71 -35.97 8.37
C GLN A 523 -11.20 -34.66 8.99
N CYS A 524 -11.26 -34.62 10.32
CA CYS A 524 -11.71 -33.44 11.08
C CYS A 524 -10.82 -33.17 12.30
N THR A 525 -11.01 -32.01 12.92
CA THR A 525 -10.30 -31.62 14.15
C THR A 525 -11.20 -31.78 15.38
N GLY A 526 -10.62 -32.28 16.48
CA GLY A 526 -11.32 -32.38 17.74
C GLY A 526 -12.47 -33.39 17.74
N SER A 527 -12.15 -34.68 17.69
CA SER A 527 -13.12 -35.74 17.98
C SER A 527 -13.29 -35.90 19.49
N GLY A 528 -14.53 -36.03 19.96
CA GLY A 528 -14.84 -36.25 21.37
C GLY A 528 -15.20 -37.70 21.63
N GLU A 529 -14.60 -38.35 22.62
CA GLU A 529 -15.20 -39.55 23.21
C GLU A 529 -16.48 -39.13 23.97
N LEU A 530 -17.63 -39.56 23.46
CA LEU A 530 -18.87 -39.62 24.24
C LEU A 530 -18.59 -40.55 25.43
N LYS A 531 -18.34 -40.00 26.62
CA LYS A 531 -18.47 -40.81 27.83
C LYS A 531 -19.94 -41.17 27.96
N SER A 532 -20.28 -42.41 27.61
CA SER A 532 -21.57 -43.00 27.94
C SER A 532 -21.77 -42.84 29.44
N SER A 533 -22.87 -42.19 29.80
CA SER A 533 -23.39 -42.04 31.16
C SER A 533 -23.41 -43.35 31.94
#